data_AF-A0A7Y0B3R2-F1
#
_entry.id   AF-A0A7Y0B3R2-F1
#
_cell.length_a   1.000
_cell.length_b   1.000
_cell.length_c   1.000
_cell.angle_alpha   90.00
_cell.angle_beta   90.00
_cell.angle_gamma   90.00
#
_symmetry.space_group_name_H-M   'P 1'
#
loop_
_entity.id
_entity.type
_entity.pdbx_description
1 polymer ?
#
loop_
_entity_poly.entity_id
_entity_poly.type
_entity_poly.pdbx_seq_one_letter_code
_entity_poly.pdbx_strand_id
1 'polypeptide(L)'
;MTARSTRCTTAAKTRTSRLAAVAAIAVAGSMLLTACGDQTDSGSTKEGGAAVSSAPLFSKLPADIQKAGVIKVGTDATYAPMEFTQDGKIVGVDPDIAAALSKQLGVKFEFTSGTFDGLITSLETGRQDIVMSSMTDNKKRQEGLDDNGKKIGKGVDFVDYFSSGVSLLVKKGNPQGVNSLDDLCGKTVAVQRGTIYEDTFKAQAEKCGSNKLTIQAFDTDAEAQTRVKAGGAVADLNDYPVAAHIAKTSGGGKDFEVVGSQSDVGLFGIAVSKDKTQLRDAVKEALDAIIKDGTYAEALKKWDVEGSAVKQATINAGQ
;
A
#
# COMPACT_ATOMS: atom_id res chain seq x y z
N MET A 1 -3.92 -31.54 63.60
CA MET A 1 -3.85 -30.46 64.61
C MET A 1 -3.87 -29.13 63.86
N THR A 2 -5.06 -28.52 63.77
CA THR A 2 -5.41 -27.20 64.38
C THR A 2 -4.73 -26.02 63.67
N ALA A 3 -5.36 -25.39 62.68
CA ALA A 3 -6.36 -24.31 62.82
C ALA A 3 -5.84 -23.09 63.58
N ARG A 4 -5.81 -21.90 62.93
CA ARG A 4 -6.76 -20.80 63.22
C ARG A 4 -6.44 -19.52 62.45
N SER A 5 -7.53 -18.88 62.02
CA SER A 5 -7.62 -17.50 61.57
C SER A 5 -7.54 -16.51 62.75
N THR A 6 -7.22 -15.25 62.45
CA THR A 6 -7.84 -14.12 63.17
C THR A 6 -8.00 -12.89 62.28
N ARG A 7 -9.24 -12.40 62.22
CA ARG A 7 -9.73 -11.12 61.70
C ARG A 7 -9.44 -9.98 62.69
N CYS A 8 -9.49 -8.70 62.28
CA CYS A 8 -10.69 -7.81 62.38
C CYS A 8 -10.37 -6.30 62.45
N THR A 9 -11.11 -5.53 61.62
CA THR A 9 -11.81 -4.23 61.87
C THR A 9 -10.99 -2.94 62.12
N THR A 10 -11.29 -1.80 61.48
CA THR A 10 -12.53 -1.01 61.70
C THR A 10 -12.78 0.10 60.65
N ALA A 11 -14.08 0.33 60.38
CA ALA A 11 -14.84 1.59 60.13
C ALA A 11 -14.41 2.59 59.03
N ALA A 12 -15.20 2.94 58.00
CA ALA A 12 -16.59 3.42 57.85
C ALA A 12 -16.77 4.96 57.91
N LYS A 13 -17.24 5.55 56.79
CA LYS A 13 -18.22 6.67 56.65
C LYS A 13 -18.34 7.02 55.15
N THR A 14 -19.39 6.64 54.41
CA THR A 14 -20.76 7.17 54.33
C THR A 14 -20.88 8.67 53.99
N ARG A 15 -21.47 8.97 52.81
CA ARG A 15 -22.48 10.04 52.56
C ARG A 15 -22.95 9.89 51.10
N THR A 16 -24.04 9.17 50.85
CA THR A 16 -25.44 9.63 50.77
C THR A 16 -25.76 10.47 49.54
N SER A 17 -26.62 9.84 48.74
CA SER A 17 -27.49 10.30 47.66
C SER A 17 -28.44 11.44 48.03
N ARG A 18 -29.09 12.00 46.99
CA ARG A 18 -30.44 12.61 46.86
C ARG A 18 -30.35 13.81 45.90
N LEU A 19 -31.31 14.18 45.05
CA LEU A 19 -32.59 13.65 44.56
C LEU A 19 -33.01 14.62 43.41
N ALA A 20 -33.93 14.16 42.57
CA ALA A 20 -34.49 14.84 41.40
C ALA A 20 -35.38 16.08 41.69
N ALA A 21 -35.59 16.92 40.68
CA ALA A 21 -36.86 17.59 40.28
C ALA A 21 -36.58 18.52 39.06
N VAL A 22 -37.07 18.23 37.85
CA VAL A 22 -38.35 18.66 37.22
C VAL A 22 -38.49 20.18 37.04
N ALA A 23 -38.54 20.63 35.79
CA ALA A 23 -39.41 21.74 35.35
C ALA A 23 -39.60 21.69 33.82
N ALA A 24 -40.81 21.35 33.40
CA ALA A 24 -41.33 21.56 32.05
C ALA A 24 -42.00 22.94 32.00
N ILE A 25 -41.76 23.72 30.94
CA ILE A 25 -42.61 24.87 30.58
C ILE A 25 -42.90 24.77 29.08
N ALA A 26 -44.16 24.52 28.77
CA ALA A 26 -44.76 24.73 27.46
C ALA A 26 -45.30 26.16 27.41
N VAL A 27 -45.02 26.89 26.33
CA VAL A 27 -45.84 28.03 25.89
C VAL A 27 -45.98 27.96 24.38
N ALA A 28 -47.23 27.89 23.93
CA ALA A 28 -47.67 27.96 22.56
C ALA A 28 -47.50 29.37 21.97
N GLY A 29 -47.24 29.45 20.68
CA GLY A 29 -47.16 30.71 19.93
C GLY A 29 -47.24 30.45 18.43
N SER A 30 -48.45 30.23 17.93
CA SER A 30 -48.81 30.17 16.53
C SER A 30 -48.63 31.53 15.84
N MET A 31 -47.86 31.57 14.76
CA MET A 31 -48.06 32.54 13.67
C MET A 31 -47.98 31.83 12.32
N LEU A 32 -49.12 31.88 11.65
CA LEU A 32 -49.37 31.52 10.26
C LEU A 32 -48.62 32.51 9.36
N LEU A 33 -47.90 32.00 8.36
CA LEU A 33 -47.63 32.73 7.13
C LEU A 33 -47.80 31.76 5.95
N THR A 34 -48.97 31.91 5.35
CA THR A 34 -49.43 31.41 4.07
C THR A 34 -48.47 31.86 2.96
N ALA A 35 -47.92 30.92 2.20
CA ALA A 35 -47.43 31.17 0.85
C ALA A 35 -48.15 30.18 -0.09
N CYS A 36 -49.13 30.69 -0.81
CA CYS A 36 -49.81 30.03 -1.92
C CYS A 36 -48.97 30.14 -3.21
N GLY A 37 -49.11 29.12 -4.06
CA GLY A 37 -48.77 29.12 -5.48
C GLY A 37 -47.91 27.91 -5.85
N ASP A 38 -48.27 27.01 -6.76
CA ASP A 38 -49.44 26.86 -7.61
C ASP A 38 -49.45 25.38 -8.07
N GLN A 39 -50.63 24.79 -8.27
CA GLN A 39 -50.77 23.41 -8.75
C GLN A 39 -50.52 23.34 -10.26
N THR A 40 -49.70 22.40 -10.73
CA THR A 40 -50.01 21.66 -11.96
C THR A 40 -49.17 20.39 -12.10
N ASP A 41 -49.90 19.34 -12.49
CA ASP A 41 -49.50 18.14 -13.20
C ASP A 41 -48.89 16.93 -12.48
N SER A 42 -49.77 15.93 -12.47
CA SER A 42 -49.50 14.51 -12.37
C SER A 42 -48.54 14.06 -13.46
N GLY A 43 -47.62 13.17 -13.08
CA GLY A 43 -46.93 12.28 -14.01
C GLY A 43 -45.47 12.66 -14.27
N SER A 44 -44.55 11.96 -13.61
CA SER A 44 -43.53 11.15 -14.30
C SER A 44 -42.56 10.54 -13.28
N THR A 45 -42.42 9.23 -13.39
CA THR A 45 -41.28 8.40 -12.99
C THR A 45 -39.96 9.17 -12.88
N LYS A 46 -39.43 9.33 -11.65
CA LYS A 46 -37.98 9.45 -11.47
C LYS A 46 -37.41 8.04 -11.32
N GLU A 47 -37.17 7.39 -12.46
CA GLU A 47 -36.08 6.44 -12.54
C GLU A 47 -34.82 7.13 -12.02
N GLY A 48 -34.24 6.60 -10.96
CA GLY A 48 -32.89 6.93 -10.51
C GLY A 48 -31.91 6.39 -11.55
N GLY A 49 -31.80 7.06 -12.69
CA GLY A 49 -30.70 6.86 -13.61
C GLY A 49 -29.43 7.34 -12.91
N ALA A 50 -28.58 6.40 -12.48
CA ALA A 50 -27.22 6.73 -12.09
C ALA A 50 -26.59 7.53 -13.24
N ALA A 51 -26.11 8.74 -12.96
CA ALA A 51 -25.41 9.54 -13.95
C ALA A 51 -24.23 8.71 -14.46
N VAL A 52 -24.31 8.27 -15.72
CA VAL A 52 -23.24 7.49 -16.37
C VAL A 52 -22.02 8.41 -16.44
N SER A 53 -20.89 7.95 -15.89
CA SER A 53 -19.65 8.73 -15.91
C SER A 53 -19.26 9.06 -17.35
N SER A 54 -18.92 10.33 -17.61
CA SER A 54 -18.47 10.78 -18.93
C SER A 54 -16.98 10.55 -19.17
N ALA A 55 -16.31 9.78 -18.31
CA ALA A 55 -14.88 9.53 -18.45
C ALA A 55 -14.57 8.67 -19.69
N PRO A 56 -13.45 8.92 -20.39
CA PRO A 56 -13.18 8.33 -21.71
C PRO A 56 -13.24 6.80 -21.76
N LEU A 57 -12.81 6.13 -20.68
CA LEU A 57 -12.69 4.67 -20.61
C LEU A 57 -13.65 4.03 -19.60
N PHE A 58 -14.64 4.77 -19.08
CA PHE A 58 -15.58 4.24 -18.09
C PHE A 58 -16.30 2.97 -18.57
N SER A 59 -16.72 2.93 -19.85
CA SER A 59 -17.42 1.79 -20.44
C SER A 59 -16.56 0.54 -20.60
N LYS A 60 -15.23 0.65 -20.48
CA LYS A 60 -14.30 -0.50 -20.53
C LYS A 60 -14.29 -1.28 -19.23
N LEU A 61 -14.63 -0.64 -18.10
CA LEU A 61 -14.65 -1.28 -16.79
C LEU A 61 -15.70 -2.40 -16.72
N PRO A 62 -15.50 -3.40 -15.86
CA PRO A 62 -16.55 -4.34 -15.48
C PRO A 62 -17.81 -3.62 -14.95
N ALA A 63 -18.99 -4.17 -15.23
CA ALA A 63 -20.27 -3.54 -14.89
C ALA A 63 -20.49 -3.37 -13.38
N ASP A 64 -19.96 -4.28 -12.57
CA ASP A 64 -19.96 -4.20 -11.11
C ASP A 64 -19.14 -3.01 -10.60
N ILE A 65 -17.96 -2.76 -11.19
CA ILE A 65 -17.13 -1.58 -10.87
C ILE A 65 -17.77 -0.29 -11.37
N GLN A 66 -18.33 -0.29 -12.58
CA GLN A 66 -19.10 0.86 -13.08
C GLN A 66 -20.23 1.23 -12.13
N LYS A 67 -20.98 0.24 -11.65
CA LYS A 67 -22.08 0.43 -10.69
C LYS A 67 -21.59 0.88 -9.32
N ALA A 68 -20.48 0.35 -8.84
CA ALA A 68 -19.91 0.70 -7.53
C ALA A 68 -19.28 2.10 -7.54
N GLY A 69 -18.76 2.56 -8.69
CA GLY A 69 -18.05 3.84 -8.81
C GLY A 69 -16.69 3.85 -8.11
N VAL A 70 -16.19 2.69 -7.69
CA VAL A 70 -14.98 2.54 -6.89
C VAL A 70 -14.19 1.32 -7.35
N ILE A 71 -12.86 1.45 -7.38
CA ILE A 71 -11.89 0.35 -7.42
C ILE A 71 -11.21 0.32 -6.05
N LYS A 72 -11.29 -0.82 -5.34
CA LYS A 72 -10.63 -1.02 -4.05
C LYS A 72 -9.18 -1.43 -4.28
N VAL A 73 -8.26 -0.72 -3.64
CA VAL A 73 -6.82 -0.87 -3.84
C VAL A 73 -6.16 -1.36 -2.56
N GLY A 74 -5.52 -2.52 -2.61
CA GLY A 74 -4.62 -2.98 -1.56
C GLY A 74 -3.24 -2.34 -1.69
N THR A 75 -2.66 -1.91 -0.57
CA THR A 75 -1.32 -1.30 -0.53
C THR A 75 -0.65 -1.56 0.82
N ASP A 76 0.66 -1.39 0.92
CA ASP A 76 1.39 -1.20 2.18
C ASP A 76 1.86 0.26 2.27
N ALA A 77 1.12 1.10 2.99
CA ALA A 77 1.35 2.53 3.07
C ALA A 77 2.50 2.93 4.02
N THR A 78 3.62 2.21 3.95
CA THR A 78 4.87 2.48 4.70
C THR A 78 6.09 2.70 3.80
N TYR A 79 5.91 2.72 2.47
CA TYR A 79 6.96 2.64 1.46
C TYR A 79 7.16 3.97 0.71
N ALA A 80 7.72 4.98 1.40
CA ALA A 80 7.95 6.31 0.80
C ALA A 80 9.11 6.30 -0.22
N PRO A 81 8.98 6.98 -1.38
CA PRO A 81 7.93 7.93 -1.76
C PRO A 81 6.78 7.30 -2.57
N MET A 82 6.75 5.97 -2.69
CA MET A 82 5.85 5.27 -3.60
C MET A 82 4.42 5.21 -3.05
N GLU A 83 4.26 4.72 -1.83
CA GLU A 83 2.99 4.68 -1.11
C GLU A 83 3.24 4.84 0.40
N PHE A 84 2.76 5.91 1.01
CA PHE A 84 2.97 6.11 2.43
C PHE A 84 1.89 6.96 3.07
N THR A 85 1.73 6.80 4.38
CA THR A 85 0.79 7.63 5.14
C THR A 85 1.44 8.97 5.51
N GLN A 86 0.80 10.07 5.09
CA GLN A 86 1.13 11.43 5.52
C GLN A 86 -0.16 12.14 5.94
N ASP A 87 -0.15 12.76 7.13
CA ASP A 87 -1.31 13.51 7.66
C ASP A 87 -2.62 12.70 7.67
N GLY A 88 -2.50 11.39 7.94
CA GLY A 88 -3.63 10.45 7.96
C GLY A 88 -4.18 10.05 6.59
N LYS A 89 -3.47 10.36 5.49
CA LYS A 89 -3.84 10.00 4.13
C LYS A 89 -2.72 9.20 3.46
N ILE A 90 -3.11 8.25 2.62
CA ILE A 90 -2.16 7.53 1.76
C ILE A 90 -1.82 8.45 0.57
N VAL A 91 -0.54 8.76 0.42
CA VAL A 91 0.03 9.62 -0.62
C VAL A 91 1.26 8.94 -1.22
N GLY A 92 1.71 9.42 -2.38
CA GLY A 92 2.90 8.88 -3.04
C GLY A 92 2.71 8.81 -4.55
N VAL A 93 3.68 8.17 -5.21
CA VAL A 93 3.65 7.87 -6.64
C VAL A 93 2.42 7.04 -7.01
N ASP A 94 2.15 5.95 -6.28
CA ASP A 94 1.06 5.02 -6.58
C ASP A 94 -0.33 5.70 -6.47
N PRO A 95 -0.64 6.44 -5.38
CA PRO A 95 -1.87 7.23 -5.30
C PRO A 95 -2.00 8.33 -6.36
N ASP A 96 -0.90 8.98 -6.75
CA ASP A 96 -0.94 10.03 -7.79
C ASP A 96 -1.18 9.43 -9.19
N ILE A 97 -0.58 8.28 -9.51
CA ILE A 97 -0.88 7.53 -10.73
C ILE A 97 -2.35 7.06 -10.71
N ALA A 98 -2.83 6.52 -9.58
CA ALA A 98 -4.22 6.12 -9.43
C ALA A 98 -5.20 7.30 -9.59
N ALA A 99 -4.82 8.50 -9.15
CA ALA A 99 -5.60 9.71 -9.38
C ALA A 99 -5.68 10.09 -10.87
N ALA A 100 -4.61 9.91 -11.64
CA ALA A 100 -4.61 10.08 -13.09
C ALA A 100 -5.47 9.01 -13.79
N LEU A 101 -5.32 7.73 -13.40
CA LEU A 101 -6.16 6.62 -13.89
C LEU A 101 -7.65 6.88 -13.63
N SER A 102 -7.98 7.41 -12.45
CA SER A 102 -9.35 7.79 -12.08
C SER A 102 -9.99 8.77 -13.07
N LYS A 103 -9.21 9.68 -13.68
CA LYS A 103 -9.73 10.61 -14.70
C LYS A 103 -10.10 9.91 -16.00
N GLN A 104 -9.35 8.88 -16.38
CA GLN A 104 -9.63 8.08 -17.57
C GLN A 104 -10.80 7.10 -17.34
N LEU A 105 -10.84 6.47 -16.17
CA LEU A 105 -11.77 5.40 -15.83
C LEU A 105 -13.07 5.89 -15.18
N GLY A 106 -13.12 7.11 -14.66
CA GLY A 106 -14.34 7.70 -14.11
C GLY A 106 -14.83 7.10 -12.80
N VAL A 107 -13.96 6.42 -12.06
CA VAL A 107 -14.22 5.79 -10.75
C VAL A 107 -13.16 6.18 -9.73
N LYS A 108 -13.49 6.17 -8.45
CA LYS A 108 -12.55 6.48 -7.37
C LYS A 108 -11.65 5.27 -7.09
N PHE A 109 -10.36 5.51 -6.86
CA PHE A 109 -9.46 4.50 -6.32
C PHE A 109 -9.42 4.65 -4.80
N GLU A 110 -9.81 3.61 -4.07
CA GLU A 110 -9.89 3.61 -2.61
C GLU A 110 -8.83 2.70 -2.00
N PHE A 111 -7.77 3.32 -1.48
CA PHE A 111 -6.64 2.62 -0.89
C PHE A 111 -6.94 2.14 0.53
N THR A 112 -6.59 0.90 0.82
CA THR A 112 -6.58 0.32 2.16
C THR A 112 -5.20 -0.28 2.42
N SER A 113 -4.55 0.16 3.50
CA SER A 113 -3.25 -0.37 3.90
C SER A 113 -3.38 -1.75 4.56
N GLY A 114 -2.47 -2.66 4.24
CA GLY A 114 -2.28 -3.96 4.87
C GLY A 114 -0.79 -4.32 4.93
N THR A 115 -0.47 -5.59 5.23
CA THR A 115 0.90 -6.11 5.11
C THR A 115 1.20 -6.51 3.67
N PHE A 116 2.42 -6.25 3.20
CA PHE A 116 2.83 -6.56 1.83
C PHE A 116 2.63 -8.04 1.46
N ASP A 117 3.01 -8.95 2.35
CA ASP A 117 2.85 -10.41 2.18
C ASP A 117 1.38 -10.88 2.08
N GLY A 118 0.43 -10.08 2.56
CA GLY A 118 -1.01 -10.35 2.50
C GLY A 118 -1.70 -9.78 1.26
N LEU A 119 -1.04 -8.94 0.45
CA LEU A 119 -1.69 -8.20 -0.62
C LEU A 119 -2.24 -9.10 -1.73
N ILE A 120 -1.47 -10.09 -2.20
CA ILE A 120 -1.93 -11.01 -3.25
C ILE A 120 -3.14 -11.81 -2.75
N THR A 121 -3.12 -12.30 -1.52
CA THR A 121 -4.27 -13.00 -0.92
C THR A 121 -5.52 -12.11 -0.81
N SER A 122 -5.33 -10.80 -0.66
CA SER A 122 -6.45 -9.84 -0.65
C SER A 122 -7.21 -9.78 -1.99
N LEU A 123 -6.52 -10.05 -3.11
CA LEU A 123 -7.13 -10.17 -4.44
C LEU A 123 -7.88 -11.51 -4.58
N GLU A 124 -7.28 -12.60 -4.10
CA GLU A 124 -7.90 -13.93 -4.15
C GLU A 124 -9.20 -14.01 -3.34
N THR A 125 -9.27 -13.27 -2.24
CA THR A 125 -10.47 -13.17 -1.39
C THR A 125 -11.50 -12.14 -1.88
N GLY A 126 -11.17 -11.37 -2.93
CA GLY A 126 -12.03 -10.28 -3.43
C GLY A 126 -12.17 -9.11 -2.46
N ARG A 127 -11.27 -8.99 -1.46
CA ARG A 127 -11.24 -7.84 -0.55
C ARG A 127 -10.82 -6.58 -1.29
N GLN A 128 -9.84 -6.73 -2.17
CA GLN A 128 -9.34 -5.68 -3.06
C GLN A 128 -9.60 -6.08 -4.51
N ASP A 129 -9.83 -5.09 -5.37
CA ASP A 129 -10.01 -5.30 -6.81
C ASP A 129 -8.65 -5.32 -7.54
N ILE A 130 -7.72 -4.47 -7.07
CA ILE A 130 -6.34 -4.39 -7.54
C ILE A 130 -5.39 -4.18 -6.36
N VAL A 131 -4.09 -4.40 -6.59
CA VAL A 131 -3.01 -4.03 -5.67
C VAL A 131 -2.07 -3.05 -6.37
N MET A 132 -1.78 -1.94 -5.69
CA MET A 132 -0.76 -0.95 -6.07
C MET A 132 0.12 -0.73 -4.85
N SER A 133 1.31 -1.32 -4.86
CA SER A 133 2.24 -1.25 -3.74
C SER A 133 3.67 -1.54 -4.19
N SER A 134 4.14 -0.86 -5.24
CA SER A 134 5.49 -1.07 -5.78
C SER A 134 5.84 -2.55 -6.03
N MET A 135 4.83 -3.35 -6.37
CA MET A 135 4.97 -4.80 -6.38
C MET A 135 5.68 -5.23 -7.65
N THR A 136 6.90 -5.78 -7.52
CA THR A 136 7.62 -6.34 -8.65
C THR A 136 6.80 -7.42 -9.36
N ASP A 137 6.62 -7.26 -10.65
CA ASP A 137 6.12 -8.31 -11.53
C ASP A 137 7.22 -9.38 -11.71
N ASN A 138 6.91 -10.61 -11.34
CA ASN A 138 7.81 -11.75 -11.51
C ASN A 138 7.01 -13.05 -11.71
N LYS A 139 7.69 -14.09 -12.22
CA LYS A 139 7.04 -15.37 -12.50
C LYS A 139 6.42 -16.04 -11.28
N LYS A 140 7.04 -15.97 -10.10
CA LYS A 140 6.47 -16.59 -8.89
C LYS A 140 5.10 -16.00 -8.57
N ARG A 141 4.93 -14.69 -8.66
CA ARG A 141 3.65 -13.99 -8.41
C ARG A 141 2.67 -14.20 -9.54
N GLN A 142 3.13 -14.10 -10.79
CA GLN A 142 2.31 -14.39 -11.96
C GLN A 142 1.75 -15.82 -11.90
N GLU A 143 2.55 -16.78 -11.47
CA GLU A 143 2.17 -18.19 -11.42
C GLU A 143 1.71 -18.64 -10.02
N GLY A 144 1.67 -17.78 -9.01
CA GLY A 144 1.24 -18.16 -7.65
C GLY A 144 2.05 -19.29 -7.04
N LEU A 145 3.38 -19.17 -7.06
CA LEU A 145 4.34 -20.15 -6.56
C LEU A 145 4.95 -19.72 -5.22
N ASP A 146 5.29 -20.69 -4.37
CA ASP A 146 6.15 -20.48 -3.20
C ASP A 146 7.66 -20.48 -3.57
N ASP A 147 8.51 -20.34 -2.56
CA ASP A 147 9.97 -20.30 -2.73
C ASP A 147 10.57 -21.57 -3.34
N ASN A 148 9.87 -22.70 -3.24
CA ASN A 148 10.28 -23.98 -3.80
C ASN A 148 9.65 -24.24 -5.19
N GLY A 149 8.97 -23.25 -5.76
CA GLY A 149 8.29 -23.37 -7.05
C GLY A 149 6.98 -24.16 -6.98
N LYS A 150 6.44 -24.42 -5.78
CA LYS A 150 5.17 -25.12 -5.63
C LYS A 150 4.02 -24.14 -5.82
N LYS A 151 3.03 -24.54 -6.64
CA LYS A 151 1.77 -23.80 -6.83
C LYS A 151 1.00 -23.71 -5.50
N ILE A 152 0.83 -22.50 -4.99
CA ILE A 152 0.10 -22.17 -3.75
C ILE A 152 -1.14 -21.31 -3.99
N GLY A 153 -1.26 -20.69 -5.17
CA GLY A 153 -2.39 -19.85 -5.54
C GLY A 153 -2.61 -19.82 -7.04
N LYS A 154 -3.63 -19.09 -7.50
CA LYS A 154 -3.87 -18.93 -8.94
C LYS A 154 -2.78 -18.08 -9.61
N GLY A 155 -2.11 -17.24 -8.82
CA GLY A 155 -1.27 -16.16 -9.29
C GLY A 155 -2.11 -14.97 -9.74
N VAL A 156 -1.43 -13.91 -10.14
CA VAL A 156 -2.03 -12.64 -10.57
C VAL A 156 -1.54 -12.26 -11.97
N ASP A 157 -2.21 -11.32 -12.59
CA ASP A 157 -1.65 -10.59 -13.73
C ASP A 157 -1.20 -9.21 -13.26
N PHE A 158 -0.18 -8.67 -13.92
CA PHE A 158 0.37 -7.35 -13.67
C PHE A 158 0.15 -6.44 -14.88
N VAL A 159 -0.20 -5.19 -14.61
CA VAL A 159 -0.09 -4.09 -15.58
C VAL A 159 1.11 -3.25 -15.19
N ASP A 160 2.20 -3.37 -15.94
CA ASP A 160 3.50 -2.78 -15.58
C ASP A 160 3.51 -1.27 -15.79
N TYR A 161 3.96 -0.52 -14.79
CA TYR A 161 3.86 0.94 -14.76
C TYR A 161 5.12 1.67 -14.28
N PHE A 162 6.12 0.97 -13.78
CA PHE A 162 7.30 1.61 -13.20
C PHE A 162 8.52 0.68 -13.29
N SER A 163 9.69 1.25 -13.54
CA SER A 163 10.95 0.52 -13.66
C SER A 163 11.89 0.89 -12.52
N SER A 164 12.26 -0.06 -11.69
CA SER A 164 13.08 0.17 -10.50
C SER A 164 14.30 -0.75 -10.48
N GLY A 165 15.47 -0.17 -10.18
CA GLY A 165 16.65 -0.94 -9.78
C GLY A 165 16.66 -1.20 -8.29
N VAL A 166 17.49 -2.12 -7.84
CA VAL A 166 17.61 -2.50 -6.42
C VAL A 166 18.88 -1.90 -5.82
N SER A 167 18.89 -1.61 -4.53
CA SER A 167 20.00 -0.96 -3.82
C SER A 167 20.13 -1.41 -2.37
N LEU A 168 21.38 -1.56 -1.92
CA LEU A 168 21.67 -1.81 -0.51
C LEU A 168 21.59 -0.50 0.26
N LEU A 169 20.80 -0.49 1.32
CA LEU A 169 20.70 0.61 2.26
C LEU A 169 21.45 0.23 3.54
N VAL A 170 22.43 1.03 3.92
CA VAL A 170 23.26 0.79 5.12
C VAL A 170 23.26 2.01 6.02
N LYS A 171 23.72 1.83 7.25
CA LYS A 171 23.95 2.94 8.18
C LYS A 171 24.98 3.92 7.58
N LYS A 172 24.76 5.21 7.79
CA LYS A 172 25.64 6.30 7.32
C LYS A 172 27.11 6.05 7.66
N GLY A 173 28.00 6.31 6.69
CA GLY A 173 29.43 6.08 6.81
C GLY A 173 29.84 4.60 6.70
N ASN A 174 28.91 3.70 6.35
CA ASN A 174 29.10 2.29 6.10
C ASN A 174 30.09 1.61 7.06
N PRO A 175 29.79 1.59 8.39
CA PRO A 175 30.74 1.13 9.40
C PRO A 175 31.10 -0.36 9.29
N GLN A 176 30.35 -1.12 8.48
CA GLN A 176 30.54 -2.54 8.25
C GLN A 176 31.18 -2.86 6.90
N GLY A 177 31.52 -1.85 6.10
CA GLY A 177 32.22 -1.99 4.81
C GLY A 177 31.43 -2.74 3.74
N VAL A 178 30.09 -2.68 3.76
CA VAL A 178 29.22 -3.40 2.83
C VAL A 178 29.16 -2.66 1.50
N ASN A 179 29.54 -3.30 0.39
CA ASN A 179 29.45 -2.72 -0.96
C ASN A 179 28.76 -3.66 -1.95
N SER A 180 28.54 -4.92 -1.57
CA SER A 180 27.96 -5.97 -2.38
C SER A 180 27.23 -7.00 -1.51
N LEU A 181 26.47 -7.90 -2.13
CA LEU A 181 25.82 -9.01 -1.42
C LEU A 181 26.85 -9.98 -0.79
N ASP A 182 28.03 -10.12 -1.39
CA ASP A 182 29.09 -11.02 -0.87
C ASP A 182 29.68 -10.52 0.45
N ASP A 183 29.67 -9.21 0.69
CA ASP A 183 30.10 -8.63 1.96
C ASP A 183 29.16 -8.96 3.12
N LEU A 184 27.99 -9.53 2.85
CA LEU A 184 26.97 -9.85 3.86
C LEU A 184 27.22 -11.20 4.54
N CYS A 185 28.07 -12.07 3.99
CA CYS A 185 28.34 -13.37 4.60
C CYS A 185 28.87 -13.22 6.04
N GLY A 186 28.25 -13.94 6.97
CA GLY A 186 28.54 -13.86 8.41
C GLY A 186 27.89 -12.67 9.14
N LYS A 187 27.14 -11.82 8.43
CA LYS A 187 26.45 -10.65 9.00
C LYS A 187 24.96 -10.92 9.19
N THR A 188 24.27 -9.97 9.83
CA THR A 188 22.81 -9.95 9.95
C THR A 188 22.24 -8.87 9.05
N VAL A 189 21.24 -9.21 8.24
CA VAL A 189 20.48 -8.27 7.40
C VAL A 189 19.03 -8.19 7.86
N ALA A 190 18.41 -7.05 7.62
CA ALA A 190 16.98 -6.85 7.80
C ALA A 190 16.34 -6.72 6.42
N VAL A 191 15.08 -7.14 6.29
CA VAL A 191 14.32 -7.01 5.03
C VAL A 191 12.84 -7.05 5.33
N GLN A 192 12.02 -6.47 4.46
CA GLN A 192 10.57 -6.68 4.50
C GLN A 192 10.21 -8.10 4.01
N ARG A 193 9.33 -8.77 4.75
CA ARG A 193 8.85 -10.13 4.46
C ARG A 193 8.03 -10.17 3.17
N GLY A 194 8.20 -11.26 2.39
CA GLY A 194 7.43 -11.52 1.17
C GLY A 194 7.86 -10.70 -0.05
N THR A 195 8.89 -9.87 0.12
CA THR A 195 9.56 -9.16 -0.98
C THR A 195 10.49 -10.09 -1.74
N ILE A 196 10.83 -9.71 -2.97
CA ILE A 196 11.87 -10.42 -3.74
C ILE A 196 13.25 -10.27 -3.10
N TYR A 197 13.44 -9.26 -2.23
CA TYR A 197 14.71 -9.00 -1.55
C TYR A 197 14.98 -10.03 -0.45
N GLU A 198 13.92 -10.53 0.19
CA GLU A 198 14.04 -11.66 1.10
C GLU A 198 14.59 -12.89 0.36
N ASP A 199 14.11 -13.15 -0.86
CA ASP A 199 14.62 -14.23 -1.72
C ASP A 199 16.05 -13.99 -2.17
N THR A 200 16.41 -12.75 -2.51
CA THR A 200 17.79 -12.37 -2.82
C THR A 200 18.72 -12.68 -1.64
N PHE A 201 18.32 -12.33 -0.41
CA PHE A 201 19.09 -12.66 0.78
C PHE A 201 19.11 -14.16 1.09
N LYS A 202 18.02 -14.90 0.87
CA LYS A 202 18.01 -16.37 1.01
C LYS A 202 19.01 -17.01 0.05
N ALA A 203 18.99 -16.62 -1.22
CA ALA A 203 19.93 -17.10 -2.23
C ALA A 203 21.38 -16.72 -1.87
N GLN A 204 21.62 -15.52 -1.34
CA GLN A 204 22.94 -15.14 -0.85
C GLN A 204 23.37 -15.98 0.35
N ALA A 205 22.45 -16.29 1.28
CA ALA A 205 22.75 -17.11 2.44
C ALA A 205 23.18 -18.53 2.05
N GLU A 206 22.61 -19.10 0.99
CA GLU A 206 23.05 -20.37 0.41
C GLU A 206 24.48 -20.28 -0.14
N LYS A 207 24.80 -19.20 -0.88
CA LYS A 207 26.16 -18.96 -1.42
C LYS A 207 27.21 -18.80 -0.32
N CYS A 208 26.84 -18.20 0.81
CA CYS A 208 27.75 -17.99 1.94
C CYS A 208 28.21 -19.28 2.64
N GLY A 209 27.52 -20.41 2.42
CA GLY A 209 27.90 -21.71 2.98
C GLY A 209 28.03 -21.69 4.51
N SER A 210 29.22 -22.01 5.02
CA SER A 210 29.49 -22.04 6.46
C SER A 210 29.56 -20.65 7.12
N ASN A 211 29.84 -19.59 6.36
CA ASN A 211 29.85 -18.21 6.87
C ASN A 211 28.45 -17.59 6.80
N LYS A 212 27.51 -18.17 7.55
CA LYS A 212 26.07 -17.98 7.37
C LYS A 212 25.63 -16.50 7.48
N LEU A 213 24.92 -16.03 6.46
CA LEU A 213 24.12 -14.79 6.51
C LEU A 213 22.86 -15.02 7.35
N THR A 214 22.60 -14.16 8.32
CA THR A 214 21.37 -14.19 9.13
C THR A 214 20.36 -13.18 8.60
N ILE A 215 19.16 -13.64 8.27
CA ILE A 215 18.09 -12.81 7.70
C ILE A 215 17.04 -12.55 8.78
N GLN A 216 16.67 -11.28 8.98
CA GLN A 216 15.58 -10.85 9.85
C GLN A 216 14.48 -10.23 9.01
N ALA A 217 13.35 -10.94 8.85
CA ALA A 217 12.22 -10.48 8.05
C ALA A 217 11.17 -9.77 8.92
N PHE A 218 10.82 -8.54 8.56
CA PHE A 218 9.86 -7.67 9.26
C PHE A 218 8.56 -7.52 8.48
N ASP A 219 7.50 -7.06 9.13
CA ASP A 219 6.19 -6.92 8.48
C ASP A 219 6.19 -5.69 7.56
N THR A 220 6.92 -4.64 7.94
CA THR A 220 7.08 -3.40 7.16
C THR A 220 8.54 -3.09 6.87
N ASP A 221 8.77 -2.39 5.77
CA ASP A 221 10.10 -1.89 5.41
C ASP A 221 10.67 -0.92 6.45
N ALA A 222 9.82 -0.05 7.03
CA ALA A 222 10.21 0.88 8.09
C ALA A 222 10.77 0.19 9.35
N GLU A 223 10.27 -1.01 9.69
CA GLU A 223 10.81 -1.82 10.78
C GLU A 223 12.20 -2.40 10.45
N ALA A 224 12.40 -2.87 9.21
CA ALA A 224 13.70 -3.35 8.73
C ALA A 224 14.75 -2.23 8.76
N GLN A 225 14.42 -1.05 8.26
CA GLN A 225 15.26 0.14 8.33
C GLN A 225 15.59 0.52 9.78
N THR A 226 14.60 0.48 10.68
CA THR A 226 14.82 0.76 12.11
C THR A 226 15.83 -0.20 12.72
N ARG A 227 15.79 -1.48 12.33
CA ARG A 227 16.76 -2.49 12.75
C ARG A 227 18.17 -2.19 12.26
N VAL A 228 18.33 -1.74 11.01
CA VAL A 228 19.62 -1.30 10.46
C VAL A 228 20.15 -0.06 11.17
N LYS A 229 19.31 0.96 11.37
CA LYS A 229 19.67 2.19 12.09
C LYS A 229 20.18 1.92 13.50
N ALA A 230 19.52 1.01 14.21
CA ALA A 230 19.89 0.55 15.54
C ALA A 230 21.18 -0.30 15.57
N GLY A 231 21.72 -0.69 14.41
CA GLY A 231 22.90 -1.56 14.30
C GLY A 231 22.61 -3.04 14.58
N GLY A 232 21.33 -3.40 14.67
CA GLY A 232 20.92 -4.80 14.86
C GLY A 232 20.96 -5.63 13.58
N ALA A 233 21.05 -4.97 12.43
CA ALA A 233 21.37 -5.49 11.11
C ALA A 233 22.34 -4.52 10.42
N VAL A 234 23.12 -5.00 9.46
CA VAL A 234 24.16 -4.22 8.77
C VAL A 234 23.65 -3.55 7.50
N ALA A 235 22.61 -4.11 6.89
CA ALA A 235 22.04 -3.67 5.63
C ALA A 235 20.57 -4.08 5.52
N ASP A 236 19.87 -3.32 4.68
CA ASP A 236 18.58 -3.59 4.09
C ASP A 236 18.72 -3.59 2.56
N LEU A 237 17.78 -4.17 1.83
CA LEU A 237 17.78 -4.23 0.37
C LEU A 237 16.43 -3.78 -0.15
N ASN A 238 16.44 -2.67 -0.90
CA ASN A 238 15.23 -1.96 -1.32
C ASN A 238 15.30 -1.54 -2.77
N ASP A 239 14.17 -1.10 -3.30
CA ASP A 239 14.12 -0.30 -4.51
C ASP A 239 14.92 0.98 -4.40
N TYR A 240 15.63 1.34 -5.48
CA TYR A 240 16.49 2.50 -5.51
C TYR A 240 15.77 3.82 -5.19
N PRO A 241 14.57 4.13 -5.74
CA PRO A 241 13.86 5.37 -5.38
C PRO A 241 13.55 5.47 -3.89
N VAL A 242 13.22 4.35 -3.25
CA VAL A 242 12.92 4.27 -1.82
C VAL A 242 14.20 4.42 -1.01
N ALA A 243 15.24 3.65 -1.33
CA ALA A 243 16.54 3.73 -0.66
C ALA A 243 17.15 5.14 -0.76
N ALA A 244 17.07 5.77 -1.94
CA ALA A 244 17.55 7.13 -2.16
C ALA A 244 16.74 8.17 -1.37
N HIS A 245 15.41 8.02 -1.31
CA HIS A 245 14.55 8.87 -0.50
C HIS A 245 14.92 8.78 0.99
N ILE A 246 15.02 7.56 1.53
CA ILE A 246 15.36 7.32 2.94
C ILE A 246 16.73 7.87 3.29
N ALA A 247 17.74 7.64 2.44
CA ALA A 247 19.09 8.18 2.63
C ALA A 247 19.13 9.71 2.64
N LYS A 248 18.18 10.38 1.97
CA LYS A 248 18.06 11.85 1.95
C LYS A 248 17.29 12.40 3.15
N THR A 249 16.20 11.74 3.56
CA THR A 249 15.24 12.32 4.52
C THR A 249 15.48 11.85 5.96
N SER A 250 15.90 10.61 6.16
CA SER A 250 16.05 10.02 7.49
C SER A 250 17.18 10.68 8.29
N GLY A 251 16.85 11.21 9.47
CA GLY A 251 17.77 11.98 10.32
C GLY A 251 18.32 13.24 9.64
N GLY A 252 17.65 13.76 8.59
CA GLY A 252 18.17 14.82 7.75
C GLY A 252 19.38 14.37 6.91
N GLY A 253 19.36 13.12 6.44
CA GLY A 253 20.42 12.52 5.62
C GLY A 253 21.61 11.96 6.40
N LYS A 254 21.44 11.73 7.70
CA LYS A 254 22.50 11.31 8.63
C LYS A 254 22.38 9.87 9.09
N ASP A 255 21.25 9.23 8.85
CA ASP A 255 21.01 7.89 9.37
C ASP A 255 21.49 6.80 8.40
N PHE A 256 21.33 7.03 7.09
CA PHE A 256 21.58 6.01 6.07
C PHE A 256 22.39 6.54 4.88
N GLU A 257 22.93 5.60 4.12
CA GLU A 257 23.42 5.82 2.77
C GLU A 257 23.19 4.59 1.89
N VAL A 258 23.08 4.84 0.59
CA VAL A 258 22.96 3.78 -0.43
C VAL A 258 24.35 3.37 -0.86
N VAL A 259 24.59 2.05 -0.94
CA VAL A 259 25.89 1.47 -1.32
C VAL A 259 25.72 0.41 -2.41
N GLY A 260 26.83 0.12 -3.08
CA GLY A 260 26.87 -0.81 -4.21
C GLY A 260 26.33 -0.20 -5.50
N SER A 261 26.52 -0.94 -6.59
CA SER A 261 25.86 -0.63 -7.87
C SER A 261 24.38 -0.97 -7.77
N GLN A 262 23.52 -0.19 -8.43
CA GLN A 262 22.15 -0.63 -8.67
C GLN A 262 22.19 -1.95 -9.44
N SER A 263 21.60 -2.99 -8.87
CA SER A 263 21.44 -4.29 -9.53
C SER A 263 20.04 -4.40 -10.15
N ASP A 264 19.87 -5.40 -11.02
CA ASP A 264 18.62 -5.93 -11.60
C ASP A 264 17.43 -4.96 -11.65
N VAL A 265 17.16 -4.45 -12.84
CA VAL A 265 15.97 -3.62 -13.08
C VAL A 265 14.73 -4.52 -13.15
N GLY A 266 13.82 -4.33 -12.20
CA GLY A 266 12.50 -4.95 -12.18
C GLY A 266 11.40 -3.99 -12.65
N LEU A 267 10.29 -4.55 -13.12
CA LEU A 267 9.07 -3.80 -13.38
C LEU A 267 8.15 -3.92 -12.17
N PHE A 268 7.59 -2.80 -11.71
CA PHE A 268 6.43 -2.84 -10.83
C PHE A 268 5.17 -2.90 -11.66
N GLY A 269 4.20 -3.67 -11.18
CA GLY A 269 2.91 -3.80 -11.82
C GLY A 269 1.74 -3.57 -10.87
N ILE A 270 0.64 -3.08 -11.44
CA ILE A 270 -0.67 -3.08 -10.81
C ILE A 270 -1.18 -4.52 -10.87
N ALA A 271 -1.23 -5.21 -9.74
CA ALA A 271 -1.64 -6.60 -9.68
C ALA A 271 -3.17 -6.72 -9.70
N VAL A 272 -3.66 -7.65 -10.50
CA VAL A 272 -5.09 -7.93 -10.72
C VAL A 272 -5.30 -9.45 -10.74
N SER A 273 -6.40 -9.95 -10.20
CA SER A 273 -6.74 -11.38 -10.29
C SER A 273 -6.84 -11.84 -11.75
N LYS A 274 -6.30 -13.02 -12.07
CA LYS A 274 -6.26 -13.55 -13.46
C LYS A 274 -7.63 -13.75 -14.12
N ASP A 275 -8.69 -13.89 -13.32
CA ASP A 275 -10.06 -14.00 -13.81
C ASP A 275 -10.72 -12.62 -14.07
N LYS A 276 -10.05 -11.52 -13.72
CA LYS A 276 -10.51 -10.14 -13.92
C LYS A 276 -9.82 -9.49 -15.12
N THR A 277 -9.75 -10.21 -16.25
CA THR A 277 -9.08 -9.73 -17.47
C THR A 277 -9.65 -8.42 -18.01
N GLN A 278 -10.97 -8.22 -17.94
CA GLN A 278 -11.59 -6.95 -18.34
C GLN A 278 -11.11 -5.77 -17.49
N LEU A 279 -10.94 -5.95 -16.17
CA LEU A 279 -10.40 -4.91 -15.30
C LEU A 279 -8.92 -4.64 -15.62
N ARG A 280 -8.12 -5.69 -15.77
CA ARG A 280 -6.71 -5.61 -16.16
C ARG A 280 -6.55 -4.81 -17.46
N ASP A 281 -7.33 -5.16 -18.49
CA ASP A 281 -7.22 -4.53 -19.80
C ASP A 281 -7.69 -3.07 -19.78
N ALA A 282 -8.74 -2.76 -19.01
CA ALA A 282 -9.19 -1.38 -18.82
C ALA A 282 -8.13 -0.52 -18.08
N VAL A 283 -7.50 -1.06 -17.04
CA VAL A 283 -6.41 -0.40 -16.31
C VAL A 283 -5.20 -0.19 -17.23
N LYS A 284 -4.84 -1.18 -18.05
CA LYS A 284 -3.74 -1.07 -19.03
C LYS A 284 -4.02 0.00 -20.09
N GLU A 285 -5.22 0.05 -20.64
CA GLU A 285 -5.62 1.08 -21.62
C GLU A 285 -5.62 2.48 -20.99
N ALA A 286 -6.07 2.61 -19.72
CA ALA A 286 -6.01 3.86 -18.98
C ALA A 286 -4.57 4.28 -18.67
N LEU A 287 -3.68 3.34 -18.33
CA LEU A 287 -2.27 3.62 -18.08
C LEU A 287 -1.57 4.11 -19.35
N ASP A 288 -1.81 3.48 -20.50
CA ASP A 288 -1.31 3.96 -21.78
C ASP A 288 -1.80 5.39 -22.10
N ALA A 289 -3.07 5.68 -21.77
CA ALA A 289 -3.64 7.01 -22.00
C ALA A 289 -2.92 8.09 -21.15
N ILE A 290 -2.68 7.83 -19.86
CA ILE A 290 -1.99 8.79 -18.99
C ILE A 290 -0.49 8.92 -19.27
N ILE A 291 0.14 7.86 -19.80
CA ILE A 291 1.50 7.93 -20.34
C ILE A 291 1.53 8.87 -21.55
N LYS A 292 0.55 8.72 -22.47
CA LYS A 292 0.49 9.50 -23.71
C LYS A 292 0.13 10.97 -23.47
N ASP A 293 -0.78 11.25 -22.54
CA ASP A 293 -1.23 12.62 -22.25
C ASP A 293 -0.28 13.40 -21.32
N GLY A 294 0.70 12.73 -20.72
CA GLY A 294 1.75 13.31 -19.89
C GLY A 294 1.44 13.37 -18.39
N THR A 295 0.20 13.08 -17.97
CA THR A 295 -0.19 13.12 -16.55
C THR A 295 0.53 12.06 -15.71
N TYR A 296 0.92 10.93 -16.30
CA TYR A 296 1.82 9.96 -15.66
C TYR A 296 3.19 10.56 -15.34
N ALA A 297 3.79 11.29 -16.30
CA ALA A 297 5.09 11.92 -16.09
C ALA A 297 5.01 13.03 -15.03
N GLU A 298 3.90 13.76 -14.96
CA GLU A 298 3.66 14.74 -13.89
C GLU A 298 3.59 14.08 -12.50
N ALA A 299 2.92 12.93 -12.39
CA ALA A 299 2.86 12.16 -11.15
C ALA A 299 4.27 11.73 -10.69
N LEU A 300 5.10 11.20 -11.60
CA LEU A 300 6.48 10.81 -11.27
C LEU A 300 7.34 12.02 -10.87
N LYS A 301 7.20 13.12 -11.60
CA LYS A 301 7.98 14.35 -11.37
C LYS A 301 7.73 14.98 -10.01
N LYS A 302 6.51 14.88 -9.50
CA LYS A 302 6.17 15.38 -8.16
C LYS A 302 7.02 14.71 -7.05
N TRP A 303 7.53 13.50 -7.30
CA TRP A 303 8.30 12.71 -6.35
C TRP A 303 9.78 12.55 -6.74
N ASP A 304 10.26 13.28 -7.75
CA ASP A 304 11.63 13.19 -8.28
C ASP A 304 12.03 11.77 -8.76
N VAL A 305 11.10 11.02 -9.36
CA VAL A 305 11.31 9.62 -9.83
C VAL A 305 11.09 9.43 -11.34
N GLU A 306 11.22 10.48 -12.15
CA GLU A 306 10.98 10.39 -13.60
C GLU A 306 11.94 9.43 -14.32
N GLY A 307 13.11 9.17 -13.74
CA GLY A 307 14.08 8.19 -14.26
C GLY A 307 13.56 6.75 -14.29
N SER A 308 12.49 6.46 -13.57
CA SER A 308 11.83 5.16 -13.49
C SER A 308 10.61 5.02 -14.41
N ALA A 309 10.36 6.03 -15.26
CA ALA A 309 9.24 6.04 -16.18
C ALA A 309 9.31 4.89 -17.20
N VAL A 310 8.19 4.17 -17.37
CA VAL A 310 8.01 3.27 -18.51
C VAL A 310 7.52 4.04 -19.73
N LYS A 311 7.85 3.54 -20.93
CA LYS A 311 7.42 4.17 -22.20
C LYS A 311 6.00 3.78 -22.62
N GLN A 312 5.50 2.66 -22.13
CA GLN A 312 4.18 2.11 -22.40
C GLN A 312 3.84 1.10 -21.29
N ALA A 313 2.55 0.85 -21.08
CA ALA A 313 2.12 -0.21 -20.18
C ALA A 313 2.30 -1.58 -20.84
N THR A 314 2.83 -2.55 -20.10
CA THR A 314 2.89 -3.95 -20.52
C THR A 314 2.09 -4.84 -19.58
N ILE A 315 1.85 -6.09 -19.99
CA ILE A 315 1.19 -7.09 -19.14
C ILE A 315 2.17 -8.22 -18.92
N ASN A 316 2.43 -8.54 -17.65
CA ASN A 316 3.29 -9.65 -17.24
C ASN A 316 4.69 -9.63 -17.91
N ALA A 317 5.30 -8.44 -18.08
CA ALA A 317 6.60 -8.32 -18.74
C ALA A 317 7.79 -8.46 -17.78
N GLY A 318 7.54 -8.52 -16.47
CA GLY A 318 8.53 -8.85 -15.46
C GLY A 318 9.04 -10.30 -15.57
N GLN A 319 10.27 -10.53 -15.12
CA GLN A 319 10.96 -11.83 -15.24
C GLN A 319 10.95 -12.63 -13.94
#